data_AF-A0A1B5FJ04-F1
#
_entry.id   AF-A0A1B5FJ04-F1
#
_cell.length_a   1.000
_cell.length_b   1.000
_cell.length_c   1.000
_cell.angle_alpha   90.00
_cell.angle_beta   90.00
_cell.angle_gamma   90.00
#
_symmetry.space_group_name_H-M   'P 1'
#
loop_
_entity.id
_entity.type
_entity.pdbx_description
1 polymer ?
#
loop_
_entity_poly.entity_id
_entity_poly.type
_entity_poly.pdbx_seq_one_letter_code
_entity_poly.pdbx_strand_id
1 'polypeptide(L)'
;LTPQQVVAIASNTGGKRALEAVCVQLPVLRAAPYRLSTEQVVAIASNKGGKQALEAVKAHLLDLLGAPYVLDTEQVVAIASHNGGKQALEAVKADLLDLRGAPYALSTEQVVAIASHNGGKQALEAVKADLLELRGAPYALSTEQVVAIASHNGGKQALEAVKAHLLDLRGVPYALSTEQVVAIASHNGGKQALEAVKAQLLDLRGAPYALSTAQVVAIASNGGGKQALEGIGEQLLKLRTAPYGLSTEQVVAIASHDGGKQALEAVGTQLVALRAAPYALSTEQVVAIASNKGGKQALEAVKAQLLELRGAPYALSTAQVVAIASHDGGKQALEAVGTQLVALRAAPYALSTEQVVAIASHDGGKQALEAVGVQLVALRAAPYALSTEQVVAIASNPGGKQALEAVRALFPDLRAAPYALSTAQLVAIASNPGGKQALEAVRALFRELRAAPYALSTEQVVAIASNHGGKQALEAVRALFRGLRAAPYGLSTAQVVAIASSNGGKQALEAVWALLPVLRATPYDLNTAQVVAIASHDGGKPALEAVRAKLPVLRGVPYALSTAQVVAIACI
;
A
#
# COMPACT_ATOMS: atom_id res chain seq x y z
N LEU A 1 -27.37 4.73 -16.26
CA LEU A 1 -26.27 3.73 -16.36
C LEU A 1 -25.52 3.98 -17.66
N THR A 2 -24.20 3.80 -17.67
CA THR A 2 -23.42 3.79 -18.92
C THR A 2 -23.52 2.42 -19.61
N PRO A 3 -23.22 2.31 -20.92
CA PRO A 3 -23.18 1.02 -21.60
C PRO A 3 -22.25 0.01 -20.91
N GLN A 4 -21.08 0.46 -20.42
CA GLN A 4 -20.15 -0.39 -19.67
C GLN A 4 -20.74 -0.92 -18.36
N GLN A 5 -21.47 -0.09 -17.62
CA GLN A 5 -22.14 -0.53 -16.39
C GLN A 5 -23.23 -1.58 -16.68
N VAL A 6 -23.98 -1.44 -17.78
CA VAL A 6 -24.97 -2.44 -18.19
C VAL A 6 -24.30 -3.76 -18.53
N VAL A 7 -23.20 -3.73 -19.29
CA VAL A 7 -22.41 -4.93 -19.63
C VAL A 7 -21.87 -5.61 -18.35
N ALA A 8 -21.33 -4.85 -17.40
CA ALA A 8 -20.81 -5.39 -16.15
C ALA A 8 -21.87 -6.15 -15.35
N ILE A 9 -23.09 -5.61 -15.24
CA ILE A 9 -24.20 -6.27 -14.54
C ILE A 9 -24.66 -7.52 -15.31
N ALA A 10 -24.78 -7.42 -16.63
CA ALA A 10 -25.28 -8.51 -17.49
C ALA A 10 -24.34 -9.72 -17.57
N SER A 11 -23.03 -9.51 -17.42
CA SER A 11 -21.99 -10.51 -17.66
C SER A 11 -21.86 -11.59 -16.57
N ASN A 12 -22.68 -11.53 -15.52
CA ASN A 12 -22.64 -12.46 -14.40
C ASN A 12 -23.72 -13.55 -14.50
N THR A 13 -23.51 -14.69 -13.83
CA THR A 13 -24.55 -15.71 -13.69
C THR A 13 -25.79 -15.11 -13.01
N GLY A 14 -26.92 -15.10 -13.72
CA GLY A 14 -28.15 -14.42 -13.27
C GLY A 14 -28.26 -12.94 -13.70
N GLY A 15 -27.42 -12.46 -14.62
CA GLY A 15 -27.35 -11.07 -15.07
C GLY A 15 -28.70 -10.49 -15.53
N LYS A 16 -29.55 -11.27 -16.20
CA LYS A 16 -30.94 -10.85 -16.52
C LYS A 16 -31.70 -10.40 -15.27
N ARG A 17 -31.70 -11.24 -14.22
CA ARG A 17 -32.39 -10.96 -12.96
C ARG A 17 -31.76 -9.78 -12.22
N ALA A 18 -30.43 -9.61 -12.33
CA ALA A 18 -29.73 -8.46 -11.75
C ALA A 18 -30.13 -7.16 -12.46
N LEU A 19 -30.18 -7.13 -13.80
CA LEU A 19 -30.65 -5.98 -14.57
C LEU A 19 -32.11 -5.63 -14.23
N GLU A 20 -33.01 -6.61 -14.20
CA GLU A 20 -34.41 -6.41 -13.79
C GLU A 20 -34.50 -5.80 -12.38
N ALA A 21 -33.71 -6.32 -11.44
CA ALA A 21 -33.66 -5.78 -10.08
C ALA A 21 -33.11 -4.35 -10.04
N VAL A 22 -32.09 -4.03 -10.83
CA VAL A 22 -31.54 -2.66 -10.94
C VAL A 22 -32.59 -1.70 -11.49
N CYS A 23 -33.35 -2.08 -12.52
CA CYS A 23 -34.43 -1.24 -13.05
C CYS A 23 -35.46 -0.87 -11.97
N VAL A 24 -35.79 -1.80 -11.08
CA VAL A 24 -36.78 -1.58 -10.01
C VAL A 24 -36.16 -0.86 -8.79
N GLN A 25 -34.95 -1.23 -8.40
CA GLN A 25 -34.37 -0.82 -7.11
C GLN A 25 -33.47 0.41 -7.20
N LEU A 26 -32.87 0.72 -8.35
CA LEU A 26 -31.96 1.86 -8.50
C LEU A 26 -32.62 3.20 -8.10
N PRO A 27 -33.86 3.54 -8.54
CA PRO A 27 -34.50 4.76 -8.09
C PRO A 27 -34.76 4.77 -6.57
N VAL A 28 -35.14 3.63 -6.01
CA VAL A 28 -35.48 3.48 -4.59
C VAL A 28 -34.24 3.62 -3.70
N LEU A 29 -33.15 2.94 -4.05
CA LEU A 29 -31.90 2.94 -3.28
C LEU A 29 -31.15 4.27 -3.36
N ARG A 30 -31.35 5.03 -4.43
CA ARG A 30 -30.81 6.40 -4.55
C ARG A 30 -31.61 7.45 -3.78
N ALA A 31 -32.91 7.20 -3.60
CA ALA A 31 -33.77 8.10 -2.85
C ALA A 31 -33.55 7.99 -1.34
N ALA A 32 -34.09 8.97 -0.58
CA ALA A 32 -34.21 8.83 0.86
C ALA A 32 -35.11 7.62 1.19
N PRO A 33 -34.81 6.86 2.26
CA PRO A 33 -33.76 7.10 3.27
C PRO A 33 -32.35 6.56 2.91
N TYR A 34 -32.19 5.79 1.83
CA TYR A 34 -30.98 5.01 1.56
C TYR A 34 -29.81 5.82 0.98
N ARG A 35 -30.09 6.75 0.05
CA ARG A 35 -29.11 7.69 -0.55
C ARG A 35 -27.84 7.04 -1.14
N LEU A 36 -27.93 5.82 -1.67
CA LEU A 36 -26.81 5.20 -2.39
C LEU A 36 -26.51 5.95 -3.69
N SER A 37 -25.26 5.95 -4.12
CA SER A 37 -24.88 6.44 -5.45
C SER A 37 -25.24 5.43 -6.54
N THR A 38 -25.25 5.88 -7.79
CA THR A 38 -25.46 4.97 -8.93
C THR A 38 -24.35 3.93 -8.98
N GLU A 39 -23.13 4.36 -8.70
CA GLU A 39 -21.91 3.55 -8.72
C GLU A 39 -21.96 2.46 -7.65
N GLN A 40 -22.42 2.79 -6.44
CA GLN A 40 -22.60 1.81 -5.35
C GLN A 40 -23.64 0.75 -5.71
N VAL A 41 -24.79 1.15 -6.27
CA VAL A 41 -25.82 0.20 -6.72
C VAL A 41 -25.30 -0.71 -7.84
N VAL A 42 -24.55 -0.14 -8.79
CA VAL A 42 -23.92 -0.92 -9.86
C VAL A 42 -22.89 -1.90 -9.31
N ALA A 43 -22.05 -1.48 -8.35
CA ALA A 43 -21.06 -2.35 -7.72
C ALA A 43 -21.71 -3.56 -7.04
N ILE A 44 -22.80 -3.36 -6.28
CA ILE A 44 -23.56 -4.45 -5.66
C ILE A 44 -24.16 -5.38 -6.72
N ALA A 45 -24.75 -4.81 -7.79
CA ALA A 45 -25.44 -5.57 -8.83
C ALA A 45 -24.50 -6.38 -9.75
N SER A 46 -23.24 -5.98 -9.88
CA SER A 46 -22.28 -6.54 -10.85
C SER A 46 -21.58 -7.81 -10.38
N ASN A 47 -22.27 -8.63 -9.58
CA ASN A 47 -21.73 -9.87 -8.99
C ASN A 47 -22.70 -11.05 -9.18
N LYS A 48 -22.19 -12.28 -9.03
CA LYS A 48 -23.05 -13.49 -8.97
C LYS A 48 -24.00 -13.37 -7.79
N GLY A 49 -25.29 -13.31 -8.10
CA GLY A 49 -26.34 -13.07 -7.11
C GLY A 49 -26.63 -11.59 -6.83
N GLY A 50 -26.27 -10.68 -7.74
CA GLY A 50 -26.46 -9.23 -7.57
C GLY A 50 -27.89 -8.81 -7.25
N LYS A 51 -28.91 -9.49 -7.82
CA LYS A 51 -30.32 -9.27 -7.43
C LYS A 51 -30.53 -9.48 -5.93
N GLN A 52 -30.06 -10.62 -5.42
CA GLN A 52 -30.22 -10.98 -4.01
C GLN A 52 -29.45 -10.01 -3.11
N ALA A 53 -28.27 -9.57 -3.54
CA ALA A 53 -27.49 -8.59 -2.79
C ALA A 53 -28.21 -7.23 -2.70
N LEU A 54 -28.79 -6.75 -3.81
CA LEU A 54 -29.60 -5.52 -3.80
C LEU A 54 -30.83 -5.63 -2.87
N GLU A 55 -31.55 -6.76 -2.92
CA GLU A 55 -32.68 -7.01 -2.03
C GLU A 55 -32.26 -7.03 -0.55
N ALA A 56 -31.11 -7.64 -0.23
CA ALA A 56 -30.57 -7.67 1.12
C ALA A 56 -30.13 -6.28 1.62
N VAL A 57 -29.46 -5.49 0.76
CA VAL A 57 -29.09 -4.10 1.08
C VAL A 57 -30.34 -3.27 1.34
N LYS A 58 -31.36 -3.37 0.48
CA LYS A 58 -32.64 -2.70 0.70
C LYS A 58 -33.27 -3.12 2.04
N ALA A 59 -33.21 -4.40 2.39
CA ALA A 59 -33.83 -4.94 3.61
C ALA A 59 -33.06 -4.61 4.90
N HIS A 60 -31.75 -4.40 4.84
CA HIS A 60 -30.90 -4.37 6.03
C HIS A 60 -30.05 -3.12 6.20
N LEU A 61 -29.90 -2.27 5.16
CA LEU A 61 -29.03 -1.09 5.22
C LEU A 61 -29.36 -0.18 6.40
N LEU A 62 -30.61 0.25 6.55
CA LEU A 62 -30.99 1.21 7.60
C LEU A 62 -30.79 0.64 9.02
N ASP A 63 -31.02 -0.67 9.19
CA ASP A 63 -30.84 -1.36 10.47
C ASP A 63 -29.34 -1.45 10.82
N LEU A 64 -28.50 -1.79 9.84
CA LEU A 64 -27.04 -1.85 10.01
C LEU A 64 -26.41 -0.48 10.26
N LEU A 65 -26.97 0.60 9.72
CA LEU A 65 -26.55 1.97 10.04
C LEU A 65 -26.95 2.40 11.46
N GLY A 66 -28.01 1.80 12.00
CA GLY A 66 -28.55 2.11 13.32
C GLY A 66 -27.84 1.41 14.47
N ALA A 67 -28.12 1.85 15.69
CA ALA A 67 -27.75 1.09 16.87
C ALA A 67 -28.51 -0.25 16.90
N PRO A 68 -27.85 -1.37 17.30
CA PRO A 68 -26.53 -1.45 17.94
C PRO A 68 -25.33 -1.62 16.97
N TYR A 69 -25.57 -1.73 15.66
CA TYR A 69 -24.55 -2.11 14.69
C TYR A 69 -23.61 -0.94 14.32
N VAL A 70 -24.20 0.21 13.98
CA VAL A 70 -23.49 1.47 13.69
C VAL A 70 -22.43 1.33 12.59
N LEU A 71 -22.76 0.60 11.50
CA LEU A 71 -21.96 0.62 10.29
C LEU A 71 -22.17 1.95 9.55
N ASP A 72 -21.24 2.28 8.65
CA ASP A 72 -21.48 3.30 7.64
C ASP A 72 -21.98 2.69 6.31
N THR A 73 -22.46 3.55 5.42
CA THR A 73 -23.00 3.13 4.11
C THR A 73 -21.94 2.46 3.25
N GLU A 74 -20.69 2.92 3.30
CA GLU A 74 -19.61 2.36 2.50
C GLU A 74 -19.24 0.95 2.97
N GLN A 75 -19.23 0.71 4.29
CA GLN A 75 -19.00 -0.61 4.88
C GLN A 75 -20.09 -1.61 4.44
N VAL A 76 -21.37 -1.21 4.48
CA VAL A 76 -22.47 -2.06 4.01
C VAL A 76 -22.35 -2.35 2.52
N VAL A 77 -22.05 -1.34 1.70
CA VAL A 77 -21.84 -1.51 0.27
C VAL A 77 -20.65 -2.42 0.00
N ALA A 78 -19.54 -2.26 0.72
CA ALA A 78 -18.34 -3.08 0.58
C ALA A 78 -18.64 -4.56 0.86
N ILE A 79 -19.36 -4.88 1.95
CA ILE A 79 -19.78 -6.25 2.25
C ILE A 79 -20.67 -6.83 1.14
N ALA A 80 -21.61 -6.03 0.63
CA ALA A 80 -22.59 -6.49 -0.35
C ALA A 80 -22.04 -6.62 -1.79
N SER A 81 -20.89 -6.01 -2.10
CA SER A 81 -20.34 -5.90 -3.46
C SER A 81 -19.47 -7.07 -3.91
N HIS A 82 -19.78 -8.28 -3.43
CA HIS A 82 -19.04 -9.51 -3.75
C HIS A 82 -19.96 -10.68 -4.10
N ASN A 83 -19.40 -11.76 -4.67
CA ASN A 83 -20.14 -13.00 -4.89
C ASN A 83 -20.64 -13.55 -3.55
N GLY A 84 -21.95 -13.67 -3.43
CA GLY A 84 -22.60 -14.02 -2.15
C GLY A 84 -22.78 -12.85 -1.19
N GLY A 85 -22.76 -11.60 -1.67
CA GLY A 85 -22.89 -10.39 -0.84
C GLY A 85 -24.12 -10.38 0.07
N LYS A 86 -25.26 -10.93 -0.37
CA LYS A 86 -26.43 -11.18 0.50
C LYS A 86 -26.05 -11.98 1.75
N GLN A 87 -25.36 -13.11 1.54
CA GLN A 87 -25.00 -14.03 2.61
C GLN A 87 -23.99 -13.41 3.57
N ALA A 88 -23.02 -12.65 3.04
CA ALA A 88 -22.07 -11.91 3.85
C ALA A 88 -22.78 -10.85 4.71
N LEU A 89 -23.72 -10.10 4.13
CA LEU A 89 -24.48 -9.08 4.84
C LEU A 89 -25.35 -9.66 5.96
N GLU A 90 -26.06 -10.76 5.67
CA GLU A 90 -26.86 -11.49 6.66
C GLU A 90 -25.99 -12.07 7.79
N ALA A 91 -24.79 -12.58 7.48
CA ALA A 91 -23.84 -13.08 8.47
C ALA A 91 -23.28 -11.95 9.35
N VAL A 92 -22.88 -10.81 8.77
CA VAL A 92 -22.47 -9.63 9.54
C VAL A 92 -23.59 -9.19 10.48
N LYS A 93 -24.81 -9.09 9.98
CA LYS A 93 -25.96 -8.72 10.81
C LYS A 93 -26.17 -9.71 11.97
N ALA A 94 -26.01 -11.01 11.73
CA ALA A 94 -26.20 -12.03 12.75
C ALA A 94 -25.08 -12.04 13.80
N ASP A 95 -23.82 -11.89 13.37
CA ASP A 95 -22.65 -12.19 14.19
C ASP A 95 -21.85 -10.98 14.67
N LEU A 96 -22.07 -9.77 14.13
CA LEU A 96 -21.24 -8.59 14.44
C LEU A 96 -21.15 -8.29 15.94
N LEU A 97 -22.29 -8.32 16.64
CA LEU A 97 -22.32 -7.96 18.07
C LEU A 97 -21.60 -8.99 18.93
N ASP A 98 -21.73 -10.27 18.57
CA ASP A 98 -21.06 -11.38 19.25
C ASP A 98 -19.54 -11.32 19.00
N LEU A 99 -19.13 -11.10 17.74
CA LEU A 99 -17.72 -10.94 17.37
C LEU A 99 -17.05 -9.71 18.01
N ARG A 100 -17.81 -8.63 18.25
CA ARG A 100 -17.32 -7.46 19.00
C ARG A 100 -17.24 -7.72 20.51
N GLY A 101 -18.05 -8.63 21.02
CA GLY A 101 -18.09 -9.01 22.42
C GLY A 101 -16.94 -9.94 22.83
N ALA A 102 -16.80 -10.15 24.14
CA ALA A 102 -15.97 -11.24 24.65
C ALA A 102 -16.59 -12.59 24.24
N PRO A 103 -15.78 -13.61 23.88
CA PRO A 103 -14.32 -13.66 23.99
C PRO A 103 -13.52 -13.17 22.77
N TYR A 104 -14.20 -12.78 21.67
CA TYR A 104 -13.56 -12.48 20.39
C TYR A 104 -12.92 -11.09 20.33
N ALA A 105 -13.65 -10.07 20.80
CA ALA A 105 -13.22 -8.67 20.88
C ALA A 105 -12.70 -8.07 19.56
N LEU A 106 -13.32 -8.44 18.43
CA LEU A 106 -13.02 -7.85 17.13
C LEU A 106 -13.56 -6.41 17.02
N SER A 107 -12.88 -5.56 16.27
CA SER A 107 -13.43 -4.26 15.89
C SER A 107 -14.46 -4.40 14.76
N THR A 108 -15.33 -3.40 14.59
CA THR A 108 -16.28 -3.37 13.46
C THR A 108 -15.53 -3.42 12.13
N GLU A 109 -14.41 -2.70 12.02
CA GLU A 109 -13.57 -2.66 10.82
C GLU A 109 -12.96 -4.02 10.52
N GLN A 110 -12.54 -4.79 11.54
CA GLN A 110 -12.03 -6.14 11.35
C GLN A 110 -13.13 -7.09 10.82
N VAL A 111 -14.34 -7.02 11.38
CA VAL A 111 -15.47 -7.84 10.91
C VAL A 111 -15.85 -7.48 9.47
N VAL A 112 -15.91 -6.18 9.15
CA VAL A 112 -16.17 -5.70 7.78
C VAL A 112 -15.07 -6.21 6.84
N ALA A 113 -13.79 -6.08 7.22
CA ALA A 113 -12.66 -6.54 6.40
C ALA A 113 -12.71 -8.05 6.12
N ILE A 114 -13.15 -8.89 7.06
CA ILE A 114 -13.32 -10.33 6.83
C ILE A 114 -14.50 -10.59 5.86
N ALA A 115 -15.59 -9.82 6.00
CA ALA A 115 -16.82 -10.01 5.26
C ALA A 115 -16.79 -9.48 3.81
N SER A 116 -15.96 -8.48 3.52
CA SER A 116 -15.87 -7.79 2.23
C SER A 116 -15.05 -8.54 1.17
N HIS A 117 -15.31 -9.84 1.01
CA HIS A 117 -14.68 -10.70 0.00
C HIS A 117 -15.63 -11.76 -0.53
N ASN A 118 -15.27 -12.40 -1.65
CA ASN A 118 -16.01 -13.54 -2.17
C ASN A 118 -15.99 -14.67 -1.11
N GLY A 119 -17.19 -15.06 -0.66
CA GLY A 119 -17.33 -16.02 0.44
C GLY A 119 -17.14 -15.42 1.84
N GLY A 120 -17.31 -14.10 2.02
CA GLY A 120 -17.15 -13.42 3.32
C GLY A 120 -17.93 -14.04 4.48
N LYS A 121 -19.14 -14.56 4.24
CA LYS A 121 -19.88 -15.38 5.23
C LYS A 121 -19.06 -16.55 5.75
N GLN A 122 -18.45 -17.31 4.83
CA GLN A 122 -17.66 -18.49 5.19
C GLN A 122 -16.39 -18.09 5.95
N ALA A 123 -15.78 -16.97 5.60
CA ALA A 123 -14.62 -16.45 6.33
C ALA A 123 -15.02 -16.01 7.76
N LEU A 124 -16.15 -15.32 7.93
CA LEU A 124 -16.68 -14.95 9.25
C LEU A 124 -16.99 -16.19 10.11
N GLU A 125 -17.69 -17.18 9.56
CA GLU A 125 -18.00 -18.43 10.26
C GLU A 125 -16.71 -19.15 10.71
N ALA A 126 -15.69 -19.18 9.85
CA ALA A 126 -14.39 -19.78 10.18
C ALA A 126 -13.64 -18.99 11.28
N VAL A 127 -13.61 -17.65 11.19
CA VAL A 127 -13.01 -16.82 12.25
C VAL A 127 -13.73 -17.04 13.57
N LYS A 128 -15.07 -17.04 13.57
CA LYS A 128 -15.86 -17.29 14.77
C LYS A 128 -15.56 -18.67 15.38
N ALA A 129 -15.39 -19.69 14.55
CA ALA A 129 -15.08 -21.04 15.00
C ALA A 129 -13.64 -21.20 15.52
N ASP A 130 -12.66 -20.64 14.82
CA ASP A 130 -11.25 -20.98 15.03
C ASP A 130 -10.42 -19.89 15.75
N LEU A 131 -10.90 -18.65 15.87
CA LEU A 131 -10.10 -17.53 16.41
C LEU A 131 -9.51 -17.80 17.79
N LEU A 132 -10.31 -18.35 18.71
CA LEU A 132 -9.85 -18.61 20.08
C LEU A 132 -8.78 -19.70 20.13
N GLU A 133 -8.94 -20.75 19.32
CA GLU A 133 -7.97 -21.84 19.22
C GLU A 133 -6.66 -21.35 18.58
N LEU A 134 -6.75 -20.57 17.49
CA LEU A 134 -5.59 -20.01 16.80
C LEU A 134 -4.82 -19.01 17.67
N ARG A 135 -5.49 -18.28 18.57
CA ARG A 135 -4.84 -17.43 19.57
C ARG A 135 -4.17 -18.21 20.70
N GLY A 136 -4.66 -19.40 20.99
CA GLY A 136 -4.14 -20.27 22.03
C GLY A 136 -2.88 -21.04 21.60
N ALA A 137 -2.24 -21.69 22.57
CA ALA A 137 -1.21 -22.69 22.27
C ALA A 137 -1.87 -23.89 21.55
N PRO A 138 -1.18 -24.52 20.58
CA PRO A 138 0.21 -24.30 20.18
C PRO A 138 0.43 -23.22 19.09
N TYR A 139 -0.63 -22.62 18.57
CA TYR A 139 -0.57 -21.72 17.42
C TYR A 139 -0.05 -20.32 17.78
N ALA A 140 -0.60 -19.71 18.84
CA ALA A 140 -0.23 -18.40 19.38
C ALA A 140 -0.26 -17.26 18.34
N LEU A 141 -1.26 -17.26 17.45
CA LEU A 141 -1.48 -16.16 16.50
C LEU A 141 -2.11 -14.96 17.20
N SER A 142 -1.78 -13.75 16.76
CA SER A 142 -2.51 -12.55 17.17
C SER A 142 -3.87 -12.46 16.48
N THR A 143 -4.79 -11.69 17.05
CA THR A 143 -6.09 -11.40 16.41
C THR A 143 -5.89 -10.79 15.03
N GLU A 144 -4.94 -9.86 14.89
CA GLU A 144 -4.59 -9.18 13.65
C GLU A 144 -4.08 -10.16 12.59
N GLN A 145 -3.28 -11.16 12.99
CA GLN A 145 -2.80 -12.20 12.07
C GLN A 145 -3.95 -13.07 11.56
N VAL A 146 -4.89 -13.46 12.43
CA VAL A 146 -6.07 -14.25 12.02
C VAL A 146 -6.97 -13.44 11.09
N VAL A 147 -7.21 -12.16 11.40
CA VAL A 147 -7.96 -11.24 10.53
C VAL A 147 -7.26 -11.10 9.18
N ALA A 148 -5.94 -10.87 9.15
CA ALA A 148 -5.18 -10.75 7.90
C ALA A 148 -5.29 -11.98 7.01
N ILE A 149 -5.24 -13.19 7.57
CA ILE A 149 -5.42 -14.44 6.82
C ILE A 149 -6.85 -14.55 6.26
N ALA A 150 -7.85 -14.15 7.04
CA ALA A 150 -9.27 -14.30 6.71
C ALA A 150 -9.80 -13.24 5.73
N SER A 151 -9.18 -12.06 5.67
CA SER A 151 -9.61 -10.91 4.86
C SER A 151 -9.19 -11.00 3.38
N HIS A 152 -9.44 -12.16 2.76
CA HIS A 152 -9.18 -12.39 1.33
C HIS A 152 -10.19 -13.36 0.71
N ASN A 153 -10.23 -13.41 -0.63
CA ASN A 153 -11.02 -14.42 -1.32
C ASN A 153 -10.52 -15.82 -0.93
N GLY A 154 -11.41 -16.62 -0.34
CA GLY A 154 -11.06 -17.93 0.21
C GLY A 154 -10.45 -17.89 1.62
N GLY A 155 -10.67 -16.82 2.40
CA GLY A 155 -10.14 -16.67 3.76
C GLY A 155 -10.38 -17.87 4.69
N LYS A 156 -11.57 -18.48 4.64
CA LYS A 156 -11.86 -19.76 5.34
C LYS A 156 -10.83 -20.84 5.01
N GLN A 157 -10.56 -21.03 3.72
CA GLN A 157 -9.62 -22.06 3.26
C GLN A 157 -8.19 -21.74 3.69
N ALA A 158 -7.82 -20.46 3.71
CA ALA A 158 -6.51 -20.04 4.20
C ALA A 158 -6.36 -20.31 5.71
N LEU A 159 -7.38 -20.01 6.52
CA LEU A 159 -7.39 -20.33 7.96
C LEU A 159 -7.28 -21.84 8.21
N GLU A 160 -8.08 -22.66 7.51
CA GLU A 160 -8.01 -24.13 7.61
C GLU A 160 -6.60 -24.64 7.27
N ALA A 161 -5.97 -24.10 6.23
CA ALA A 161 -4.61 -24.47 5.83
C ALA A 161 -3.55 -24.04 6.86
N VAL A 162 -3.67 -22.84 7.44
CA VAL A 162 -2.79 -22.39 8.52
C VAL A 162 -2.92 -23.32 9.73
N LYS A 163 -4.15 -23.63 10.15
CA LYS A 163 -4.40 -24.57 11.25
C LYS A 163 -3.78 -25.95 10.99
N ALA A 164 -3.87 -26.43 9.75
CA ALA A 164 -3.34 -27.73 9.35
C ALA A 164 -1.82 -27.78 9.17
N HIS A 165 -1.16 -26.67 8.85
CA HIS A 165 0.24 -26.69 8.41
C HIS A 165 1.19 -25.79 9.20
N LEU A 166 0.71 -24.85 10.02
CA LEU A 166 1.56 -23.88 10.72
C LEU A 166 2.62 -24.56 11.61
N LEU A 167 2.24 -25.55 12.40
CA LEU A 167 3.18 -26.21 13.33
C LEU A 167 4.27 -27.00 12.57
N ASP A 168 3.89 -27.67 11.50
CA ASP A 168 4.80 -28.44 10.66
C ASP A 168 5.77 -27.51 9.90
N LEU A 169 5.26 -26.41 9.34
CA LEU A 169 6.08 -25.40 8.65
C LEU A 169 7.05 -24.67 9.60
N ARG A 170 6.69 -24.51 10.87
CA ARG A 170 7.59 -23.99 11.91
C ARG A 170 8.66 -25.00 12.32
N GLY A 171 8.38 -26.29 12.15
CA GLY A 171 9.29 -27.39 12.47
C GLY A 171 10.38 -27.59 11.42
N VAL A 172 11.38 -28.40 11.78
CA VAL A 172 12.37 -28.92 10.84
C VAL A 172 11.67 -29.91 9.90
N PRO A 173 11.95 -29.88 8.57
CA PRO A 173 13.06 -29.19 7.88
C PRO A 173 12.76 -27.77 7.37
N TYR A 174 11.54 -27.28 7.51
CA TYR A 174 11.10 -26.02 6.91
C TYR A 174 11.60 -24.79 7.68
N ALA A 175 11.44 -24.80 9.01
CA ALA A 175 11.89 -23.75 9.94
C ALA A 175 11.40 -22.33 9.58
N LEU A 176 10.15 -22.20 9.12
CA LEU A 176 9.51 -20.91 8.87
C LEU A 176 9.11 -20.23 10.18
N SER A 177 9.17 -18.90 10.22
CA SER A 177 8.58 -18.15 11.32
C SER A 177 7.05 -18.08 11.19
N THR A 178 6.35 -17.81 12.29
CA THR A 178 4.90 -17.59 12.27
C THR A 178 4.54 -16.46 11.32
N GLU A 179 5.31 -15.37 11.33
CA GLU A 179 5.11 -14.21 10.47
C GLU A 179 5.26 -14.57 8.98
N GLN A 180 6.20 -15.45 8.63
CA GLN A 180 6.37 -15.92 7.25
C GLN A 180 5.16 -16.75 6.81
N VAL A 181 4.65 -17.66 7.65
CA VAL A 181 3.47 -18.46 7.34
C VAL A 181 2.23 -17.57 7.19
N VAL A 182 2.04 -16.60 8.09
CA VAL A 182 0.96 -15.61 8.01
C VAL A 182 1.08 -14.79 6.71
N ALA A 183 2.28 -14.33 6.35
CA ALA A 183 2.51 -13.56 5.14
C ALA A 183 2.20 -14.37 3.86
N ILE A 184 2.50 -15.66 3.82
CA ILE A 184 2.13 -16.53 2.68
C ILE A 184 0.60 -16.71 2.61
N ALA A 185 -0.05 -16.84 3.76
CA ALA A 185 -1.49 -17.13 3.84
C ALA A 185 -2.39 -15.90 3.61
N SER A 186 -1.89 -14.68 3.85
CA SER A 186 -2.67 -13.42 3.83
C SER A 186 -2.82 -12.85 2.43
N HIS A 187 -3.22 -13.68 1.47
CA HIS A 187 -3.49 -13.28 0.08
C HIS A 187 -4.59 -14.13 -0.55
N ASN A 188 -5.13 -13.67 -1.68
CA ASN A 188 -6.04 -14.48 -2.50
C ASN A 188 -5.35 -15.79 -2.90
N GLY A 189 -5.96 -16.92 -2.50
CA GLY A 189 -5.37 -18.24 -2.70
C GLY A 189 -4.30 -18.63 -1.68
N GLY A 190 -4.26 -18.01 -0.49
CA GLY A 190 -3.27 -18.28 0.56
C GLY A 190 -3.11 -19.76 0.94
N LYS A 191 -4.19 -20.54 0.96
CA LYS A 191 -4.14 -22.01 1.09
C LYS A 191 -3.21 -22.65 0.06
N GLN A 192 -3.42 -22.30 -1.21
CA GLN A 192 -2.66 -22.86 -2.32
C GLN A 192 -1.19 -22.44 -2.25
N ALA A 193 -0.92 -21.20 -1.85
CA ALA A 193 0.44 -20.73 -1.65
C ALA A 193 1.15 -21.49 -0.51
N LEU A 194 0.48 -21.70 0.64
CA LEU A 194 1.02 -22.48 1.75
C LEU A 194 1.31 -23.94 1.36
N GLU A 195 0.36 -24.61 0.71
CA GLU A 195 0.54 -25.99 0.24
C GLU A 195 1.70 -26.09 -0.77
N ALA A 196 1.86 -25.10 -1.66
CA ALA A 196 2.96 -25.05 -2.61
C ALA A 196 4.32 -24.82 -1.93
N VAL A 197 4.40 -23.91 -0.94
CA VAL A 197 5.61 -23.71 -0.14
C VAL A 197 5.98 -25.00 0.58
N LYS A 198 5.02 -25.65 1.24
CA LYS A 198 5.27 -26.93 1.92
C LYS A 198 5.80 -28.01 0.96
N ALA A 199 5.26 -28.07 -0.26
CA ALA A 199 5.69 -29.02 -1.27
C ALA A 199 7.07 -28.70 -1.89
N GLN A 200 7.39 -27.43 -2.13
CA GLN A 200 8.52 -27.05 -2.99
C GLN A 200 9.68 -26.36 -2.26
N LEU A 201 9.52 -25.92 -1.01
CA LEU A 201 10.53 -25.11 -0.31
C LEU A 201 11.89 -25.82 -0.22
N LEU A 202 11.91 -27.12 0.08
CA LEU A 202 13.17 -27.86 0.23
C LEU A 202 13.89 -28.02 -1.12
N ASP A 203 13.15 -28.34 -2.17
CA ASP A 203 13.70 -28.49 -3.53
C ASP A 203 14.24 -27.16 -4.06
N LEU A 204 13.51 -26.06 -3.85
CA LEU A 204 13.93 -24.73 -4.27
C LEU A 204 15.16 -24.22 -3.48
N ARG A 205 15.34 -24.65 -2.24
CA ARG A 205 16.55 -24.38 -1.45
C ARG A 205 17.74 -25.23 -1.89
N GLY A 206 17.47 -26.42 -2.41
CA GLY A 206 18.49 -27.34 -2.92
C GLY A 206 19.07 -26.92 -4.27
N ALA A 207 20.15 -27.60 -4.67
CA ALA A 207 20.63 -27.51 -6.04
C ALA A 207 19.59 -28.12 -7.01
N PRO A 208 19.43 -27.56 -8.23
CA PRO A 208 20.23 -26.48 -8.84
C PRO A 208 19.72 -25.05 -8.57
N TYR A 209 18.61 -24.89 -7.84
CA TYR A 209 17.94 -23.60 -7.65
C TYR A 209 18.64 -22.70 -6.62
N ALA A 210 19.01 -23.26 -5.47
CA ALA A 210 19.75 -22.61 -4.38
C ALA A 210 19.11 -21.30 -3.87
N LEU A 211 17.77 -21.24 -3.81
CA LEU A 211 17.06 -20.10 -3.25
C LEU A 211 17.15 -20.08 -1.72
N SER A 212 17.22 -18.90 -1.13
CA SER A 212 17.03 -18.73 0.31
C SER A 212 15.56 -18.90 0.70
N THR A 213 15.30 -19.28 1.94
CA THR A 213 13.94 -19.31 2.50
C THR A 213 13.24 -17.96 2.34
N ALA A 214 13.95 -16.85 2.55
CA ALA A 214 13.40 -15.51 2.40
C ALA A 214 12.93 -15.22 0.97
N GLN A 215 13.67 -15.66 -0.05
CA GLN A 215 13.28 -15.52 -1.45
C GLN A 215 12.03 -16.34 -1.76
N VAL A 216 11.95 -17.60 -1.30
CA VAL A 216 10.76 -18.44 -1.51
C VAL A 216 9.53 -17.85 -0.84
N VAL A 217 9.68 -17.32 0.38
CA VAL A 217 8.59 -16.61 1.08
C VAL A 217 8.17 -15.36 0.30
N ALA A 218 9.10 -14.53 -0.17
CA ALA A 218 8.78 -13.34 -0.96
C ALA A 218 8.00 -13.66 -2.25
N ILE A 219 8.36 -14.74 -2.94
CA ILE A 219 7.65 -15.22 -4.14
C ILE A 219 6.22 -15.67 -3.79
N ALA A 220 6.06 -16.37 -2.66
CA ALA A 220 4.79 -16.97 -2.25
C ALA A 220 3.82 -15.98 -1.59
N SER A 221 4.32 -14.90 -0.97
CA SER A 221 3.54 -13.87 -0.27
C SER A 221 2.91 -12.84 -1.21
N ASN A 222 2.21 -13.33 -2.24
CA ASN A 222 1.49 -12.53 -3.21
C ASN A 222 0.24 -13.28 -3.71
N GLY A 223 -0.70 -12.54 -4.32
CA GLY A 223 -1.83 -13.12 -5.01
C GLY A 223 -1.35 -14.06 -6.13
N GLY A 224 -1.72 -15.34 -6.03
CA GLY A 224 -1.23 -16.38 -6.95
C GLY A 224 0.17 -16.91 -6.63
N GLY A 225 0.65 -16.79 -5.39
CA GLY A 225 1.98 -17.27 -4.96
C GLY A 225 2.33 -18.71 -5.38
N LYS A 226 1.36 -19.64 -5.35
CA LYS A 226 1.54 -21.00 -5.91
C LYS A 226 2.02 -20.98 -7.36
N GLN A 227 1.36 -20.18 -8.20
CA GLN A 227 1.71 -20.07 -9.61
C GLN A 227 3.10 -19.45 -9.77
N ALA A 228 3.43 -18.44 -8.97
CA ALA A 228 4.76 -17.84 -9.00
C ALA A 228 5.86 -18.85 -8.65
N LEU A 229 5.66 -19.71 -7.63
CA LEU A 229 6.59 -20.79 -7.30
C LEU A 229 6.72 -21.83 -8.41
N GLU A 230 5.62 -22.25 -9.04
CA GLU A 230 5.64 -23.13 -10.22
C GLU A 230 6.42 -22.47 -11.38
N GLY A 231 6.19 -21.18 -11.63
CA GLY A 231 6.91 -20.41 -12.64
C GLY A 231 8.42 -20.32 -12.37
N ILE A 232 8.83 -20.22 -11.10
CA ILE A 232 10.24 -20.29 -10.71
C ILE A 232 10.83 -21.66 -11.03
N GLY A 233 10.14 -22.74 -10.66
CA GLY A 233 10.57 -24.11 -10.96
C GLY A 233 10.79 -24.34 -12.45
N GLU A 234 9.92 -23.78 -13.30
CA GLU A 234 9.97 -23.89 -14.76
C GLU A 234 11.01 -22.95 -15.42
N GLN A 235 11.12 -21.70 -14.97
CA GLN A 235 11.85 -20.66 -15.72
C GLN A 235 13.21 -20.30 -15.14
N LEU A 236 13.48 -20.51 -13.84
CA LEU A 236 14.67 -19.96 -13.18
C LEU A 236 15.98 -20.41 -13.84
N LEU A 237 16.15 -21.71 -14.08
CA LEU A 237 17.37 -22.23 -14.70
C LEU A 237 17.52 -21.75 -16.14
N LYS A 238 16.43 -21.77 -16.91
CA LYS A 238 16.40 -21.28 -18.29
C LYS A 238 16.84 -19.81 -18.36
N LEU A 239 16.26 -18.95 -17.53
CA LEU A 239 16.53 -17.51 -17.51
C LEU A 239 17.95 -17.16 -17.03
N ARG A 240 18.57 -18.02 -16.21
CA ARG A 240 19.98 -17.84 -15.79
C ARG A 240 20.99 -18.17 -16.88
N THR A 241 20.60 -18.98 -17.86
CA THR A 241 21.50 -19.41 -18.95
C THR A 241 21.43 -18.48 -20.16
N ALA A 242 22.44 -18.57 -21.04
CA ALA A 242 22.42 -17.90 -22.33
C ALA A 242 21.21 -18.37 -23.17
N PRO A 243 20.56 -17.48 -23.94
CA PRO A 243 20.93 -16.09 -24.22
C PRO A 243 20.41 -15.06 -23.20
N TYR A 244 19.72 -15.49 -22.14
CA TYR A 244 19.06 -14.58 -21.19
C TYR A 244 20.03 -13.99 -20.17
N GLY A 245 20.74 -14.84 -19.43
CA GLY A 245 21.80 -14.45 -18.50
C GLY A 245 21.34 -13.63 -17.28
N LEU A 246 20.13 -13.84 -16.79
CA LEU A 246 19.62 -13.17 -15.58
C LEU A 246 20.27 -13.73 -14.31
N SER A 247 20.43 -12.87 -13.29
CA SER A 247 20.80 -13.33 -11.94
C SER A 247 19.62 -13.99 -11.23
N THR A 248 19.89 -14.81 -10.21
CA THR A 248 18.84 -15.39 -9.35
C THR A 248 17.98 -14.28 -8.73
N GLU A 249 18.60 -13.20 -8.26
CA GLU A 249 17.93 -12.06 -7.64
C GLU A 249 17.00 -11.35 -8.61
N GLN A 250 17.41 -11.18 -9.88
CA GLN A 250 16.55 -10.58 -10.91
C GLN A 250 15.32 -11.46 -11.19
N VAL A 251 15.50 -12.77 -11.28
CA VAL A 251 14.38 -13.70 -11.49
C VAL A 251 13.43 -13.70 -10.28
N VAL A 252 13.98 -13.68 -9.05
CA VAL A 252 13.18 -13.58 -7.82
C VAL A 252 12.41 -12.26 -7.77
N ALA A 253 13.04 -11.13 -8.13
CA ALA A 253 12.38 -9.83 -8.16
C ALA A 253 11.19 -9.83 -9.12
N ILE A 254 11.34 -10.38 -10.33
CA ILE A 254 10.24 -10.52 -11.30
C ILE A 254 9.10 -11.38 -10.76
N ALA A 255 9.43 -12.46 -10.03
CA ALA A 255 8.44 -13.40 -9.52
C ALA A 255 7.70 -12.93 -8.26
N SER A 256 8.25 -11.97 -7.51
CA SER A 256 7.77 -11.57 -6.17
C SER A 256 6.64 -10.53 -6.22
N HIS A 257 5.73 -10.65 -7.18
CA HIS A 257 4.57 -9.77 -7.35
C HIS A 257 3.33 -10.55 -7.81
N ASP A 258 2.15 -9.94 -7.66
CA ASP A 258 0.91 -10.47 -8.22
C ASP A 258 1.07 -10.74 -9.72
N GLY A 259 0.88 -12.00 -10.13
CA GLY A 259 1.11 -12.45 -11.50
C GLY A 259 2.57 -12.76 -11.86
N GLY A 260 3.45 -13.00 -10.88
CA GLY A 260 4.87 -13.28 -11.10
C GLY A 260 5.18 -14.37 -12.14
N LYS A 261 4.42 -15.48 -12.19
CA LYS A 261 4.55 -16.50 -13.24
C LYS A 261 4.43 -15.90 -14.65
N GLN A 262 3.41 -15.08 -14.84
CA GLN A 262 3.14 -14.44 -16.13
C GLN A 262 4.25 -13.46 -16.52
N ALA A 263 4.80 -12.74 -15.55
CA ALA A 263 5.95 -11.85 -15.78
C ALA A 263 7.20 -12.66 -16.19
N LEU A 264 7.50 -13.77 -15.50
CA LEU A 264 8.61 -14.67 -15.86
C LEU A 264 8.48 -15.23 -17.28
N GLU A 265 7.29 -15.72 -17.65
CA GLU A 265 7.02 -16.22 -19.01
C GLU A 265 7.18 -15.12 -20.06
N ALA A 266 6.71 -13.91 -19.77
CA ALA A 266 6.87 -12.75 -20.66
C ALA A 266 8.34 -12.40 -20.86
N VAL A 267 9.13 -12.36 -19.78
CA VAL A 267 10.59 -12.13 -19.87
C VAL A 267 11.26 -13.23 -20.69
N GLY A 268 10.94 -14.50 -20.43
CA GLY A 268 11.50 -15.63 -21.18
C GLY A 268 11.14 -15.64 -22.66
N THR A 269 10.04 -15.02 -23.07
CA THR A 269 9.63 -14.93 -24.47
C THR A 269 10.09 -13.64 -25.15
N GLN A 270 10.29 -12.56 -24.41
CA GLN A 270 10.50 -11.22 -24.99
C GLN A 270 11.89 -10.62 -24.74
N LEU A 271 12.64 -11.04 -23.72
CA LEU A 271 13.90 -10.39 -23.31
C LEU A 271 14.90 -10.22 -24.46
N VAL A 272 15.17 -11.28 -25.23
CA VAL A 272 16.12 -11.23 -26.35
C VAL A 272 15.67 -10.25 -27.43
N ALA A 273 14.37 -10.25 -27.75
CA ALA A 273 13.82 -9.35 -28.76
C ALA A 273 13.84 -7.88 -28.30
N LEU A 274 13.58 -7.62 -27.01
CA LEU A 274 13.61 -6.28 -26.43
C LEU A 274 15.05 -5.73 -26.32
N ARG A 275 16.05 -6.61 -26.15
CA ARG A 275 17.47 -6.22 -26.16
C ARG A 275 18.00 -5.92 -27.56
N ALA A 276 17.42 -6.55 -28.58
CA ALA A 276 17.82 -6.34 -29.97
C ALA A 276 17.30 -5.00 -30.53
N ALA A 277 17.92 -4.54 -31.61
CA ALA A 277 17.34 -3.47 -32.42
C ALA A 277 15.96 -3.92 -32.98
N PRO A 278 14.98 -3.00 -33.09
CA PRO A 278 15.07 -1.55 -32.87
C PRO A 278 14.85 -1.08 -31.42
N TYR A 279 14.53 -1.99 -30.49
CA TYR A 279 14.17 -1.63 -29.12
C TYR A 279 15.39 -1.25 -28.27
N ALA A 280 16.46 -2.06 -28.35
CA ALA A 280 17.75 -1.83 -27.69
C ALA A 280 17.66 -1.54 -26.17
N LEU A 281 16.74 -2.22 -25.47
CA LEU A 281 16.65 -2.15 -24.01
C LEU A 281 17.82 -2.91 -23.36
N SER A 282 18.32 -2.42 -22.24
CA SER A 282 19.20 -3.20 -21.37
C SER A 282 18.42 -4.28 -20.62
N THR A 283 19.13 -5.30 -20.14
CA THR A 283 18.55 -6.34 -19.28
C THR A 283 17.92 -5.73 -18.04
N GLU A 284 18.60 -4.77 -17.41
CA GLU A 284 18.18 -4.08 -16.21
C GLU A 284 16.87 -3.32 -16.43
N GLN A 285 16.70 -2.67 -17.58
CA GLN A 285 15.45 -2.00 -17.93
C GLN A 285 14.30 -2.99 -18.10
N VAL A 286 14.52 -4.13 -18.75
CA VAL A 286 13.48 -5.18 -18.89
C VAL A 286 13.11 -5.76 -17.53
N VAL A 287 14.09 -6.00 -16.66
CA VAL A 287 13.85 -6.48 -15.29
C VAL A 287 13.08 -5.43 -14.47
N ALA A 288 13.42 -4.15 -14.56
CA ALA A 288 12.72 -3.08 -13.87
C ALA A 288 11.24 -2.97 -14.29
N ILE A 289 10.95 -3.09 -15.59
CA ILE A 289 9.57 -3.11 -16.11
C ILE A 289 8.80 -4.34 -15.60
N ALA A 290 9.47 -5.50 -15.58
CA ALA A 290 8.84 -6.78 -15.24
C ALA A 290 8.62 -6.98 -13.73
N SER A 291 9.41 -6.34 -12.87
CA SER A 291 9.40 -6.50 -11.41
C SER A 291 8.37 -5.60 -10.73
N ASN A 292 7.14 -5.62 -11.23
CA ASN A 292 6.00 -4.87 -10.70
C ASN A 292 4.70 -5.67 -10.91
N LYS A 293 3.63 -5.31 -10.19
CA LYS A 293 2.32 -5.93 -10.41
C LYS A 293 1.85 -5.65 -11.84
N GLY A 294 1.58 -6.74 -12.57
CA GLY A 294 1.24 -6.67 -13.98
C GLY A 294 2.46 -6.48 -14.91
N GLY A 295 3.67 -6.83 -14.49
CA GLY A 295 4.90 -6.69 -15.28
C GLY A 295 4.83 -7.28 -16.70
N LYS A 296 4.13 -8.40 -16.92
CA LYS A 296 3.83 -8.92 -18.27
C LYS A 296 3.14 -7.87 -19.15
N GLN A 297 2.10 -7.24 -18.61
CA GLN A 297 1.31 -6.24 -19.34
C GLN A 297 2.15 -5.00 -19.65
N ALA A 298 3.02 -4.59 -18.72
CA ALA A 298 3.93 -3.48 -18.94
C ALA A 298 4.95 -3.81 -20.05
N LEU A 299 5.54 -5.02 -20.06
CA LEU A 299 6.44 -5.45 -21.13
C LEU A 299 5.77 -5.49 -22.50
N GLU A 300 4.56 -6.06 -22.58
CA GLU A 300 3.77 -6.10 -23.82
C GLU A 300 3.47 -4.68 -24.33
N ALA A 301 3.13 -3.76 -23.43
CA ALA A 301 2.88 -2.35 -23.77
C ALA A 301 4.15 -1.64 -24.26
N VAL A 302 5.29 -1.82 -23.59
CA VAL A 302 6.58 -1.27 -24.03
C VAL A 302 6.95 -1.81 -25.41
N LYS A 303 6.81 -3.12 -25.64
CA LYS A 303 7.09 -3.71 -26.94
C LYS A 303 6.19 -3.15 -28.05
N ALA A 304 4.93 -2.87 -27.74
CA ALA A 304 3.97 -2.33 -28.69
C ALA A 304 4.18 -0.84 -28.98
N GLN A 305 4.52 -0.03 -27.97
CA GLN A 305 4.44 1.43 -28.06
C GLN A 305 5.80 2.14 -28.05
N LEU A 306 6.91 1.49 -27.67
CA LEU A 306 8.21 2.17 -27.50
C LEU A 306 8.65 2.94 -28.75
N LEU A 307 8.54 2.34 -29.93
CA LEU A 307 9.01 2.97 -31.18
C LEU A 307 8.15 4.17 -31.57
N GLU A 308 6.83 4.07 -31.39
CA GLU A 308 5.89 5.16 -31.63
C GLU A 308 6.13 6.33 -30.68
N LEU A 309 6.27 6.05 -29.38
CA LEU A 309 6.52 7.06 -28.35
C LEU A 309 7.88 7.74 -28.50
N ARG A 310 8.87 7.08 -29.11
CA ARG A 310 10.15 7.69 -29.48
C ARG A 310 10.07 8.57 -30.71
N GLY A 311 9.10 8.33 -31.59
CA GLY A 311 8.86 9.11 -32.79
C GLY A 311 8.10 10.41 -32.52
N ALA A 312 8.04 11.27 -33.53
CA ALA A 312 7.12 12.41 -33.51
C ALA A 312 5.66 11.93 -33.50
N PRO A 313 4.73 12.62 -32.83
CA PRO A 313 4.91 13.89 -32.12
C PRO A 313 5.40 13.78 -30.67
N TYR A 314 5.59 12.56 -30.15
CA TYR A 314 5.86 12.30 -28.74
C TYR A 314 7.30 12.62 -28.35
N ALA A 315 8.28 12.11 -29.13
CA ALA A 315 9.71 12.32 -28.97
C ALA A 315 10.25 11.96 -27.56
N LEU A 316 9.71 10.92 -26.93
CA LEU A 316 10.21 10.41 -25.65
C LEU A 316 11.54 9.67 -25.87
N SER A 317 12.44 9.77 -24.89
CA SER A 317 13.60 8.89 -24.82
C SER A 317 13.21 7.49 -24.33
N THR A 318 14.04 6.50 -24.66
CA THR A 318 13.88 5.14 -24.11
C THR A 318 13.85 5.14 -22.59
N ALA A 319 14.71 5.95 -21.94
CA ALA A 319 14.75 6.05 -20.49
C ALA A 319 13.43 6.58 -19.90
N GLN A 320 12.79 7.57 -20.55
CA GLN A 320 11.49 8.08 -20.12
C GLN A 320 10.38 7.03 -20.25
N VAL A 321 10.34 6.29 -21.37
CA VAL A 321 9.36 5.20 -21.54
C VAL A 321 9.56 4.11 -20.49
N VAL A 322 10.81 3.73 -20.20
CA VAL A 322 11.12 2.75 -19.14
C VAL A 322 10.69 3.27 -17.77
N ALA A 323 10.98 4.54 -17.44
CA ALA A 323 10.58 5.15 -16.17
C ALA A 323 9.06 5.11 -15.96
N ILE A 324 8.28 5.44 -16.99
CA ILE A 324 6.81 5.36 -16.94
C ILE A 324 6.31 3.92 -16.73
N ALA A 325 6.98 2.94 -17.36
CA ALA A 325 6.56 1.55 -17.36
C ALA A 325 6.98 0.75 -16.10
N SER A 326 7.95 1.25 -15.32
CA SER A 326 8.59 0.51 -14.23
C SER A 326 7.89 0.70 -12.87
N HIS A 327 6.55 0.72 -12.89
CA HIS A 327 5.70 0.92 -11.71
C HIS A 327 4.45 0.05 -11.80
N ASP A 328 3.74 -0.10 -10.68
CA ASP A 328 2.47 -0.80 -10.66
C ASP A 328 1.47 -0.09 -11.60
N GLY A 329 0.96 -0.86 -12.57
CA GLY A 329 0.12 -0.32 -13.64
C GLY A 329 0.88 0.43 -14.75
N GLY A 330 2.18 0.17 -14.96
CA GLY A 330 3.00 0.82 -15.98
C GLY A 330 2.41 0.81 -17.41
N LYS A 331 1.72 -0.28 -17.81
CA LYS A 331 0.95 -0.31 -19.08
C LYS A 331 -0.06 0.83 -19.15
N GLN A 332 -0.84 1.02 -18.08
CA GLN A 332 -1.88 2.04 -18.03
C GLN A 332 -1.28 3.44 -18.06
N ALA A 333 -0.14 3.64 -17.40
CA ALA A 333 0.59 4.91 -17.47
C ALA A 333 1.10 5.21 -18.89
N LEU A 334 1.67 4.22 -19.59
CA LEU A 334 2.10 4.37 -20.98
C LEU A 334 0.94 4.69 -21.94
N GLU A 335 -0.18 3.98 -21.83
CA GLU A 335 -1.38 4.25 -22.62
C GLU A 335 -1.92 5.67 -22.37
N ALA A 336 -1.90 6.13 -21.11
CA ALA A 336 -2.29 7.49 -20.77
C ALA A 336 -1.34 8.54 -21.37
N VAL A 337 -0.03 8.32 -21.32
CA VAL A 337 0.96 9.22 -21.94
C VAL A 337 0.78 9.26 -23.45
N GLY A 338 0.63 8.11 -24.12
CA GLY A 338 0.41 8.05 -25.57
C GLY A 338 -0.87 8.75 -26.02
N THR A 339 -1.90 8.79 -25.17
CA THR A 339 -3.17 9.46 -25.49
C THR A 339 -3.20 10.94 -25.11
N GLN A 340 -2.48 11.35 -24.06
CA GLN A 340 -2.63 12.70 -23.46
C GLN A 340 -1.42 13.61 -23.64
N LEU A 341 -0.22 13.10 -23.91
CA LEU A 341 1.02 13.91 -23.92
C LEU A 341 0.91 15.15 -24.81
N VAL A 342 0.45 14.98 -26.06
CA VAL A 342 0.36 16.09 -27.02
C VAL A 342 -0.65 17.15 -26.55
N ALA A 343 -1.80 16.72 -26.02
CA ALA A 343 -2.82 17.62 -25.52
C ALA A 343 -2.34 18.39 -24.28
N LEU A 344 -1.62 17.73 -23.36
CA LEU A 344 -1.08 18.35 -22.15
C LEU A 344 0.07 19.32 -22.44
N ARG A 345 0.80 19.14 -23.55
CA ARG A 345 1.81 20.09 -24.02
C ARG A 345 1.21 21.34 -24.67
N ALA A 346 -0.02 21.24 -25.18
CA ALA A 346 -0.71 22.35 -25.80
C ALA A 346 -1.35 23.29 -24.75
N ALA A 347 -1.68 24.51 -25.18
CA ALA A 347 -2.53 25.40 -24.40
C ALA A 347 -3.91 24.74 -24.17
N PRO A 348 -4.55 24.94 -23.00
CA PRO A 348 -4.16 25.84 -21.91
C PRO A 348 -3.19 25.23 -20.87
N TYR A 349 -2.83 23.95 -21.02
CA TYR A 349 -2.03 23.23 -20.02
C TYR A 349 -0.55 23.62 -20.09
N ALA A 350 0.02 23.62 -21.29
CA ALA A 350 1.41 24.02 -21.58
C ALA A 350 2.46 23.30 -20.71
N LEU A 351 2.27 22.01 -20.43
CA LEU A 351 3.25 21.20 -19.73
C LEU A 351 4.43 20.86 -20.65
N SER A 352 5.63 20.76 -20.07
CA SER A 352 6.77 20.15 -20.75
C SER A 352 6.65 18.62 -20.79
N THR A 353 7.38 17.98 -21.71
CA THR A 353 7.45 16.52 -21.78
C THR A 353 7.97 15.94 -20.46
N GLU A 354 8.97 16.57 -19.87
CA GLU A 354 9.60 16.18 -18.61
C GLU A 354 8.59 16.20 -17.46
N GLN A 355 7.73 17.21 -17.40
CA GLN A 355 6.66 17.29 -16.38
C GLN A 355 5.63 16.18 -16.56
N VAL A 356 5.21 15.88 -17.80
CA VAL A 356 4.27 14.77 -18.05
C VAL A 356 4.90 13.42 -17.67
N VAL A 357 6.17 13.20 -18.00
CA VAL A 357 6.90 12.00 -17.60
C VAL A 357 7.01 11.89 -16.08
N ALA A 358 7.35 12.99 -15.38
CA ALA A 358 7.45 13.00 -13.92
C ALA A 358 6.13 12.63 -13.24
N ILE A 359 5.00 13.14 -13.73
CA ILE A 359 3.67 12.79 -13.20
C ILE A 359 3.35 11.30 -13.42
N ALA A 360 3.76 10.76 -14.58
CA ALA A 360 3.43 9.41 -15.00
C ALA A 360 4.32 8.31 -14.39
N SER A 361 5.52 8.67 -13.92
CA SER A 361 6.56 7.72 -13.47
C SER A 361 6.42 7.36 -11.99
N HIS A 362 5.20 6.98 -11.58
CA HIS A 362 4.87 6.53 -10.23
C HIS A 362 3.69 5.56 -10.26
N ASP A 363 3.49 4.82 -9.16
CA ASP A 363 2.28 4.01 -8.97
C ASP A 363 1.03 4.87 -9.10
N GLY A 364 0.14 4.47 -10.00
CA GLY A 364 -1.04 5.26 -10.34
C GLY A 364 -0.78 6.46 -11.27
N GLY A 365 0.34 6.50 -11.99
CA GLY A 365 0.70 7.59 -12.90
C GLY A 365 -0.40 7.98 -13.92
N LYS A 366 -1.13 7.00 -14.47
CA LYS A 366 -2.34 7.27 -15.29
C LYS A 366 -3.35 8.15 -14.56
N GLN A 367 -3.65 7.81 -13.32
CA GLN A 367 -4.64 8.52 -12.52
C GLN A 367 -4.18 9.94 -12.19
N ALA A 368 -2.89 10.11 -11.92
CA ALA A 368 -2.30 11.42 -11.71
C ALA A 368 -2.37 12.28 -12.98
N LEU A 369 -2.04 11.73 -14.16
CA LEU A 369 -2.16 12.44 -15.44
C LEU A 369 -3.59 12.85 -15.77
N GLU A 370 -4.55 11.93 -15.62
CA GLU A 370 -5.97 12.22 -15.82
C GLU A 370 -6.44 13.33 -14.87
N ALA A 371 -6.01 13.29 -13.60
CA ALA A 371 -6.34 14.33 -12.63
C ALA A 371 -5.74 15.68 -12.99
N VAL A 372 -4.49 15.73 -13.46
CA VAL A 372 -3.84 16.95 -13.93
C VAL A 372 -4.57 17.52 -15.16
N GLY A 373 -4.88 16.68 -16.15
CA GLY A 373 -5.65 17.11 -17.32
C GLY A 373 -7.01 17.69 -16.99
N VAL A 374 -7.66 17.21 -15.93
CA VAL A 374 -8.97 17.74 -15.48
C VAL A 374 -8.83 18.98 -14.60
N GLN A 375 -7.79 19.07 -13.76
CA GLN A 375 -7.76 20.02 -12.64
C GLN A 375 -6.74 21.15 -12.79
N LEU A 376 -5.72 21.03 -13.65
CA LEU A 376 -4.60 21.97 -13.71
C LEU A 376 -5.05 23.41 -13.88
N VAL A 377 -5.93 23.68 -14.86
CA VAL A 377 -6.41 25.05 -15.14
C VAL A 377 -7.18 25.62 -13.95
N ALA A 378 -8.02 24.82 -13.31
CA ALA A 378 -8.79 25.25 -12.14
C ALA A 378 -7.90 25.54 -10.92
N LEU A 379 -6.85 24.72 -10.70
CA LEU A 379 -5.90 24.91 -9.61
C LEU A 379 -4.97 26.12 -9.82
N ARG A 380 -4.74 26.52 -11.07
CA ARG A 380 -4.03 27.77 -11.39
C ARG A 380 -4.88 29.02 -11.16
N ALA A 381 -6.20 28.88 -11.16
CA ALA A 381 -7.13 29.99 -10.93
C ALA A 381 -7.37 30.23 -9.43
N ALA A 382 -7.95 31.38 -9.11
CA ALA A 382 -8.47 31.64 -7.76
C ALA A 382 -9.57 30.62 -7.40
N PRO A 383 -9.69 30.19 -6.13
CA PRO A 383 -8.94 30.69 -4.97
C PRO A 383 -7.58 30.00 -4.74
N TYR A 384 -7.22 29.00 -5.54
CA TYR A 384 -6.02 28.18 -5.31
C TYR A 384 -4.74 28.92 -5.71
N ALA A 385 -4.74 29.51 -6.92
CA ALA A 385 -3.66 30.31 -7.48
C ALA A 385 -2.29 29.61 -7.45
N LEU A 386 -2.27 28.30 -7.77
CA LEU A 386 -1.04 27.52 -7.83
C LEU A 386 -0.29 27.75 -9.13
N SER A 387 1.04 27.69 -9.10
CA SER A 387 1.83 27.63 -10.35
C SER A 387 1.72 26.24 -10.98
N THR A 388 2.06 26.14 -12.27
CA THR A 388 2.12 24.84 -12.97
C THR A 388 3.10 23.90 -12.26
N GLU A 389 4.26 24.40 -11.87
CA GLU A 389 5.31 23.66 -11.17
C GLU A 389 4.83 23.12 -9.82
N GLN A 390 4.03 23.89 -9.09
CA GLN A 390 3.44 23.44 -7.83
C GLN A 390 2.44 22.30 -8.04
N VAL A 391 1.58 22.40 -9.07
CA VAL A 391 0.64 21.31 -9.40
C VAL A 391 1.40 20.06 -9.84
N VAL A 392 2.46 20.21 -10.65
CA VAL A 392 3.32 19.09 -11.06
C VAL A 392 4.01 18.45 -9.85
N ALA A 393 4.57 19.23 -8.93
CA ALA A 393 5.23 18.72 -7.73
C ALA A 393 4.27 17.89 -6.84
N ILE A 394 3.02 18.35 -6.69
CA ILE A 394 1.98 17.63 -5.97
C ILE A 394 1.61 16.31 -6.68
N ALA A 395 1.54 16.33 -8.01
CA ALA A 395 1.11 15.19 -8.81
C ALA A 395 2.21 14.15 -9.04
N SER A 396 3.49 14.54 -8.97
CA SER A 396 4.66 13.69 -9.27
C SER A 396 5.09 12.88 -8.05
N ASN A 397 4.14 12.15 -7.47
CA ASN A 397 4.33 11.28 -6.32
C ASN A 397 3.32 10.11 -6.37
N PRO A 398 3.60 8.97 -5.72
CA PRO A 398 2.60 7.92 -5.53
C PRO A 398 1.33 8.49 -4.90
N GLY A 399 0.19 8.28 -5.57
CA GLY A 399 -1.09 8.85 -5.15
C GLY A 399 -1.29 10.33 -5.53
N GLY A 400 -0.58 10.87 -6.52
CA GLY A 400 -0.69 12.27 -6.97
C GLY A 400 -2.13 12.75 -7.24
N LYS A 401 -2.99 11.91 -7.84
CA LYS A 401 -4.43 12.21 -7.99
C LYS A 401 -5.09 12.54 -6.65
N GLN A 402 -4.84 11.71 -5.64
CA GLN A 402 -5.42 11.87 -4.31
C GLN A 402 -4.91 13.14 -3.65
N ALA A 403 -3.64 13.47 -3.83
CA ALA A 403 -3.07 14.72 -3.33
C ALA A 403 -3.75 15.94 -3.99
N LEU A 404 -3.94 15.94 -5.31
CA LEU A 404 -4.64 17.03 -6.02
C LEU A 404 -6.11 17.18 -5.58
N GLU A 405 -6.83 16.06 -5.41
CA GLU A 405 -8.21 16.09 -4.91
C GLU A 405 -8.29 16.66 -3.49
N ALA A 406 -7.32 16.29 -2.62
CA ALA A 406 -7.21 16.82 -1.27
C ALA A 406 -6.85 18.31 -1.25
N VAL A 407 -5.95 18.76 -2.13
CA VAL A 407 -5.62 20.19 -2.32
C VAL A 407 -6.89 20.97 -2.63
N ARG A 408 -7.68 20.50 -3.60
CA ARG A 408 -8.94 21.15 -3.97
C ARG A 408 -9.93 21.20 -2.81
N ALA A 409 -10.03 20.12 -2.05
CA ALA A 409 -10.97 20.03 -0.94
C ALA A 409 -10.55 20.84 0.30
N LEU A 410 -9.25 20.91 0.59
CA LEU A 410 -8.74 21.34 1.91
C LEU A 410 -7.99 22.67 1.88
N PHE A 411 -7.41 23.12 0.76
CA PHE A 411 -6.63 24.36 0.74
C PHE A 411 -7.43 25.59 1.18
N PRO A 412 -8.68 25.82 0.72
CA PRO A 412 -9.44 26.99 1.15
C PRO A 412 -9.67 27.02 2.67
N ASP A 413 -9.98 25.87 3.27
CA ASP A 413 -10.18 25.72 4.73
C ASP A 413 -8.85 25.93 5.50
N LEU A 414 -7.77 25.30 5.04
CA LEU A 414 -6.46 25.37 5.72
C LEU A 414 -5.74 26.72 5.57
N ARG A 415 -6.11 27.54 4.58
CA ARG A 415 -5.66 28.94 4.49
C ARG A 415 -6.46 29.86 5.40
N ALA A 416 -7.68 29.47 5.78
CA ALA A 416 -8.51 30.25 6.68
C ALA A 416 -8.10 30.08 8.14
N ALA A 417 -8.57 30.99 8.99
CA ALA A 417 -8.44 30.83 10.43
C ALA A 417 -9.16 29.55 10.90
N PRO A 418 -8.60 28.81 11.87
CA PRO A 418 -7.44 29.17 12.68
C PRO A 418 -6.11 28.60 12.16
N TYR A 419 -6.09 27.92 11.02
CA TYR A 419 -4.87 27.30 10.49
C TYR A 419 -3.95 28.35 9.88
N ALA A 420 -4.50 29.25 9.06
CA ALA A 420 -3.80 30.36 8.39
C ALA A 420 -2.51 29.93 7.67
N LEU A 421 -2.50 28.72 7.08
CA LEU A 421 -1.33 28.19 6.38
C LEU A 421 -1.15 28.90 5.03
N SER A 422 0.08 29.24 4.70
CA SER A 422 0.42 29.81 3.38
C SER A 422 0.34 28.76 2.26
N THR A 423 0.19 29.22 1.02
CA THR A 423 0.27 28.35 -0.16
C THR A 423 1.54 27.52 -0.18
N ALA A 424 2.70 28.12 0.12
CA ALA A 424 3.98 27.43 0.11
C ALA A 424 4.03 26.28 1.13
N GLN A 425 3.53 26.51 2.35
CA GLN A 425 3.45 25.46 3.38
C GLN A 425 2.52 24.32 2.96
N LEU A 426 1.36 24.64 2.40
CA LEU A 426 0.41 23.63 1.93
C LEU A 426 0.95 22.81 0.76
N VAL A 427 1.65 23.45 -0.19
CA VAL A 427 2.34 22.76 -1.30
C VAL A 427 3.45 21.87 -0.76
N ALA A 428 4.25 22.33 0.21
CA ALA A 428 5.29 21.50 0.83
C ALA A 428 4.71 20.25 1.52
N ILE A 429 3.56 20.37 2.20
CA ILE A 429 2.86 19.21 2.79
C ILE A 429 2.35 18.26 1.70
N ALA A 430 1.75 18.80 0.65
CA ALA A 430 1.09 18.02 -0.39
C ALA A 430 2.04 17.35 -1.40
N SER A 431 3.26 17.86 -1.57
CA SER A 431 4.23 17.42 -2.59
C SER A 431 5.12 16.26 -2.12
N ASN A 432 4.59 15.41 -1.25
CA ASN A 432 5.26 14.23 -0.71
C ASN A 432 4.39 12.99 -0.91
N PRO A 433 4.96 11.76 -0.94
CA PRO A 433 4.14 10.57 -0.99
C PRO A 433 3.20 10.52 0.22
N GLY A 434 1.90 10.34 -0.05
CA GLY A 434 0.87 10.43 0.99
C GLY A 434 0.43 11.88 1.34
N GLY A 435 0.70 12.87 0.48
CA GLY A 435 0.35 14.28 0.72
C GLY A 435 -1.12 14.53 1.11
N LYS A 436 -2.08 13.78 0.53
CA LYS A 436 -3.49 13.79 0.99
C LYS A 436 -3.61 13.50 2.48
N GLN A 437 -2.98 12.41 2.92
CA GLN A 437 -3.04 11.94 4.29
C GLN A 437 -2.39 12.95 5.24
N ALA A 438 -1.29 13.56 4.82
CA ALA A 438 -0.63 14.62 5.59
C ALA A 438 -1.54 15.85 5.75
N LEU A 439 -2.20 16.33 4.68
CA LEU A 439 -3.15 17.45 4.75
C LEU A 439 -4.35 17.15 5.66
N GLU A 440 -4.93 15.95 5.55
CA GLU A 440 -6.03 15.49 6.42
C GLU A 440 -5.60 15.43 7.88
N ALA A 441 -4.40 14.91 8.15
CA ALA A 441 -3.84 14.85 9.50
C ALA A 441 -3.56 16.24 10.08
N VAL A 442 -3.02 17.17 9.29
CA VAL A 442 -2.86 18.57 9.70
C VAL A 442 -4.23 19.14 10.07
N ARG A 443 -5.24 19.02 9.20
CA ARG A 443 -6.59 19.50 9.50
C ARG A 443 -7.15 18.93 10.81
N ALA A 444 -6.96 17.64 11.04
CA ALA A 444 -7.49 16.94 12.21
C ALA A 444 -6.74 17.30 13.51
N LEU A 445 -5.40 17.41 13.45
CA LEU A 445 -4.55 17.47 14.64
C LEU A 445 -4.01 18.87 14.95
N PHE A 446 -4.06 19.82 14.01
CA PHE A 446 -3.41 21.13 14.16
C PHE A 446 -3.82 21.87 15.44
N ARG A 447 -5.12 21.96 15.72
CA ARG A 447 -5.60 22.65 16.94
C ARG A 447 -5.11 21.97 18.22
N GLU A 448 -5.12 20.65 18.26
CA GLU A 448 -4.64 19.88 19.41
C GLU A 448 -3.13 20.12 19.62
N LEU A 449 -2.33 19.99 18.56
CA LEU A 449 -0.88 20.14 18.62
C LEU A 449 -0.41 21.58 18.88
N ARG A 450 -1.21 22.58 18.52
CA ARG A 450 -1.00 23.99 18.88
C ARG A 450 -1.30 24.29 20.35
N ALA A 451 -2.13 23.48 21.00
CA ALA A 451 -2.56 23.68 22.38
C ALA A 451 -1.60 23.00 23.38
N ALA A 452 -1.70 23.40 24.65
CA ALA A 452 -1.02 22.69 25.72
C ALA A 452 -1.52 21.23 25.80
N PRO A 453 -0.63 20.25 26.07
CA PRO A 453 0.76 20.42 26.49
C PRO A 453 1.77 20.45 25.35
N TYR A 454 1.35 20.26 24.10
CA TYR A 454 2.26 20.21 22.95
C TYR A 454 2.86 21.58 22.63
N ALA A 455 1.98 22.59 22.53
CA ALA A 455 2.31 23.99 22.26
C ALA A 455 3.26 24.18 21.06
N LEU A 456 3.08 23.38 20.00
CA LEU A 456 3.89 23.48 18.79
C LEU A 456 3.60 24.78 18.04
N SER A 457 4.61 25.32 17.37
CA SER A 457 4.41 26.43 16.42
C SER A 457 3.77 25.91 15.11
N THR A 458 3.26 26.83 14.29
CA THR A 458 2.67 26.47 12.98
C THR A 458 3.74 25.87 12.08
N GLU A 459 4.93 26.46 12.09
CA GLU A 459 6.12 26.05 11.35
C GLU A 459 6.57 24.66 11.79
N GLN A 460 6.49 24.34 13.09
CA GLN A 460 6.83 23.01 13.60
C GLN A 460 5.83 21.95 13.12
N VAL A 461 4.53 22.23 13.15
CA VAL A 461 3.52 21.29 12.63
C VAL A 461 3.71 21.08 11.13
N VAL A 462 3.98 22.15 10.37
CA VAL A 462 4.27 22.06 8.93
C VAL A 462 5.54 21.24 8.69
N ALA A 463 6.63 21.52 9.41
CA ALA A 463 7.90 20.82 9.24
C ALA A 463 7.77 19.31 9.52
N ILE A 464 6.96 18.90 10.49
CA ILE A 464 6.66 17.48 10.74
C ILE A 464 5.85 16.88 9.58
N ALA A 465 4.87 17.63 9.06
CA ALA A 465 3.96 17.15 8.02
C ALA A 465 4.56 17.12 6.61
N SER A 466 5.58 17.94 6.33
CA SER A 466 6.19 18.13 4.99
C SER A 466 7.25 17.07 4.61
N ASN A 467 7.10 15.84 5.07
CA ASN A 467 8.01 14.72 4.79
C ASN A 467 7.24 13.46 4.36
N HIS A 468 7.96 12.48 3.83
CA HIS A 468 7.39 11.15 3.60
C HIS A 468 6.83 10.58 4.91
N GLY A 469 5.53 10.27 4.91
CA GLY A 469 4.84 9.79 6.12
C GLY A 469 4.45 10.88 7.12
N GLY A 470 4.31 12.15 6.71
CA GLY A 470 3.96 13.26 7.61
C GLY A 470 2.74 13.04 8.52
N LYS A 471 1.68 12.37 8.04
CA LYS A 471 0.55 11.94 8.90
C LYS A 471 1.02 11.08 10.08
N GLN A 472 1.82 10.07 9.77
CA GLN A 472 2.33 9.13 10.76
C GLN A 472 3.23 9.83 11.77
N ALA A 473 4.05 10.77 11.33
CA ALA A 473 4.88 11.58 12.22
C ALA A 473 4.03 12.44 13.16
N LEU A 474 2.98 13.12 12.67
CA LEU A 474 2.06 13.90 13.51
C LEU A 474 1.32 13.03 14.54
N GLU A 475 0.83 11.85 14.14
CA GLU A 475 0.17 10.88 15.02
C GLU A 475 1.14 10.34 16.08
N ALA A 476 2.40 10.07 15.71
CA ALA A 476 3.43 9.61 16.63
C ALA A 476 3.82 10.70 17.64
N VAL A 477 3.95 11.96 17.21
CA VAL A 477 4.14 13.09 18.12
C VAL A 477 2.97 13.16 19.09
N ARG A 478 1.73 13.15 18.61
CA ARG A 478 0.55 13.15 19.48
C ARG A 478 0.59 12.02 20.53
N ALA A 479 0.95 10.81 20.11
CA ALA A 479 0.97 9.63 21.00
C ALA A 479 2.12 9.65 22.02
N LEU A 480 3.33 10.02 21.59
CA LEU A 480 4.56 9.82 22.36
C LEU A 480 5.04 11.09 23.08
N PHE A 481 4.61 12.28 22.67
CA PHE A 481 5.16 13.56 23.14
C PHE A 481 5.18 13.67 24.66
N ARG A 482 4.07 13.39 25.34
CA ARG A 482 4.00 13.51 26.81
C ARG A 482 5.00 12.59 27.51
N GLY A 483 5.13 11.35 27.04
CA GLY A 483 6.06 10.39 27.63
C GLY A 483 7.52 10.73 27.33
N LEU A 484 7.83 11.17 26.10
CA LEU A 484 9.18 11.60 25.71
C LEU A 484 9.64 12.86 26.46
N ARG A 485 8.70 13.74 26.82
CA ARG A 485 8.94 14.92 27.66
C ARG A 485 9.18 14.57 29.14
N ALA A 486 8.69 13.42 29.60
CA ALA A 486 8.78 12.99 30.99
C ALA A 486 10.05 12.18 31.25
N ALA A 487 10.41 12.00 32.52
CA ALA A 487 11.44 11.05 32.91
C ALA A 487 11.02 9.62 32.50
N PRO A 488 11.96 8.75 32.06
CA PRO A 488 13.41 8.95 32.05
C PRO A 488 13.96 9.67 30.80
N TYR A 489 13.11 10.00 29.82
CA TYR A 489 13.52 10.54 28.52
C TYR A 489 13.95 12.01 28.60
N GLY A 490 13.07 12.86 29.15
CA GLY A 490 13.35 14.28 29.41
C GLY A 490 13.67 15.12 28.16
N LEU A 491 13.14 14.75 27.00
CA LEU A 491 13.36 15.51 25.76
C LEU A 491 12.70 16.89 25.82
N SER A 492 13.29 17.86 25.15
CA SER A 492 12.65 19.15 24.90
C SER A 492 11.67 19.08 23.72
N THR A 493 10.75 20.04 23.63
CA THR A 493 9.84 20.15 22.46
C THR A 493 10.62 20.24 21.15
N ALA A 494 11.70 21.04 21.13
CA ALA A 494 12.53 21.19 19.94
C ALA A 494 13.20 19.89 19.51
N GLN A 495 13.63 19.05 20.47
CA GLN A 495 14.21 17.74 20.16
C GLN A 495 13.17 16.77 19.60
N VAL A 496 11.97 16.72 20.16
CA VAL A 496 10.89 15.88 19.63
C VAL A 496 10.52 16.30 18.21
N VAL A 497 10.42 17.62 17.96
CA VAL A 497 10.15 18.15 16.62
C VAL A 497 11.28 17.80 15.66
N ALA A 498 12.55 18.00 16.03
CA ALA A 498 13.69 17.68 15.18
C ALA A 498 13.71 16.21 14.74
N ILE A 499 13.45 15.27 15.66
CA ILE A 499 13.35 13.84 15.34
C ILE A 499 12.15 13.55 14.40
N ALA A 500 11.04 14.26 14.60
CA ALA A 500 9.82 14.04 13.83
C ALA A 500 9.85 14.69 12.43
N SER A 501 10.69 15.71 12.20
CA SER A 501 10.77 16.51 10.98
C SER A 501 11.74 15.96 9.92
N SER A 502 11.87 14.64 9.84
CA SER A 502 12.68 13.94 8.83
C SER A 502 11.88 12.80 8.18
N ASN A 503 12.36 12.28 7.05
CA ASN A 503 11.74 11.12 6.42
C ASN A 503 11.77 9.93 7.39
N GLY A 504 10.58 9.39 7.69
CA GLY A 504 10.43 8.34 8.70
C GLY A 504 10.38 8.82 10.15
N GLY A 505 10.04 10.09 10.42
CA GLY A 505 9.98 10.67 11.77
C GLY A 505 9.21 9.86 12.83
N LYS A 506 8.11 9.18 12.46
CA LYS A 506 7.42 8.22 13.37
C LYS A 506 8.36 7.12 13.85
N GLN A 507 9.05 6.48 12.91
CA GLN A 507 9.96 5.37 13.20
C GLN A 507 11.13 5.85 14.06
N ALA A 508 11.65 7.05 13.78
CA ALA A 508 12.69 7.65 14.60
C ALA A 508 12.20 7.92 16.04
N LEU A 509 11.00 8.47 16.22
CA LEU A 509 10.40 8.68 17.56
C LEU A 509 10.19 7.37 18.33
N GLU A 510 9.67 6.34 17.67
CA GLU A 510 9.49 5.00 18.27
C GLU A 510 10.83 4.36 18.62
N ALA A 511 11.85 4.53 17.79
CA ALA A 511 13.20 4.05 18.07
C ALA A 511 13.84 4.80 19.25
N VAL A 512 13.68 6.12 19.33
CA VAL A 512 14.13 6.90 20.49
C VAL A 512 13.39 6.46 21.75
N TRP A 513 12.08 6.25 21.68
CA TRP A 513 11.30 5.71 22.80
C TRP A 513 11.85 4.36 23.29
N ALA A 514 12.16 3.45 22.38
CA ALA A 514 12.65 2.12 22.73
C ALA A 514 14.13 2.12 23.18
N LEU A 515 14.98 2.90 22.53
CA LEU A 515 16.43 2.76 22.60
C LEU A 515 17.12 3.81 23.46
N LEU A 516 16.53 4.99 23.68
CA LEU A 516 17.18 6.04 24.48
C LEU A 516 17.57 5.56 25.88
N PRO A 517 16.72 4.85 26.66
CA PRO A 517 17.10 4.36 27.97
C PRO A 517 18.23 3.32 27.90
N VAL A 518 18.23 2.47 26.87
CA VAL A 518 19.23 1.42 26.65
C VAL A 518 20.59 2.02 26.27
N LEU A 519 20.59 2.99 25.35
CA LEU A 519 21.81 3.63 24.84
C LEU A 519 22.47 4.57 25.85
N ARG A 520 21.71 5.03 26.86
CA ARG A 520 22.27 5.79 27.99
C ARG A 520 22.91 4.89 29.04
N ALA A 521 22.60 3.60 29.03
CA ALA A 521 23.19 2.64 29.95
C ALA A 521 24.52 2.10 29.42
N THR A 522 25.35 1.61 30.34
CA THR A 522 26.57 0.86 30.02
C THR A 522 26.22 -0.39 29.20
N PRO A 523 26.97 -0.74 28.14
CA PRO A 523 28.30 -0.22 27.75
C PRO A 523 28.27 0.95 26.75
N TYR A 524 27.10 1.51 26.45
CA TYR A 524 26.95 2.51 25.40
C TYR A 524 27.31 3.91 25.90
N ASP A 525 26.81 4.27 27.08
CA ASP A 525 27.05 5.52 27.80
C ASP A 525 26.84 6.79 26.94
N LEU A 526 25.87 6.74 26.00
CA LEU A 526 25.51 7.91 25.19
C LEU A 526 24.72 8.91 26.03
N ASN A 527 24.87 10.20 25.73
CA ASN A 527 24.00 11.23 26.30
C ASN A 527 22.75 11.46 25.42
N THR A 528 21.73 12.10 25.99
CA THR A 528 20.47 12.39 25.29
C THR A 528 20.68 13.20 24.00
N ALA A 529 21.59 14.17 24.00
CA ALA A 529 21.84 15.00 22.83
C ALA A 529 22.44 14.19 21.67
N GLN A 530 23.32 13.23 21.96
CA GLN A 530 23.88 12.32 20.95
C GLN A 530 22.81 11.42 20.34
N VAL A 531 21.93 10.84 21.17
CA VAL A 531 20.83 9.99 20.67
C VAL A 531 19.86 10.81 19.80
N VAL A 532 19.53 12.04 20.23
CA VAL A 532 18.68 12.95 19.45
C VAL A 532 19.36 13.32 18.13
N ALA A 533 20.65 13.63 18.14
CA ALA A 533 21.39 13.97 16.92
C ALA A 533 21.34 12.83 15.89
N ILE A 534 21.62 11.59 16.32
CA ILE A 534 21.54 10.40 15.44
C ILE A 534 20.13 10.22 14.88
N ALA A 535 19.10 10.50 15.68
CA ALA A 535 17.71 10.30 15.30
C ALA A 535 17.10 11.42 14.46
N SER A 536 17.72 12.60 14.38
CA SER A 536 17.17 13.80 13.73
C SER A 536 17.59 13.95 12.26
N HIS A 537 17.77 12.82 11.57
CA HIS A 537 18.12 12.73 10.16
C HIS A 537 17.27 11.66 9.47
N ASP A 538 17.25 11.68 8.14
CA ASP A 538 16.62 10.64 7.33
C ASP A 538 17.24 9.28 7.69
N GLY A 539 16.40 8.30 8.08
CA GLY A 539 16.91 7.01 8.56
C GLY A 539 17.36 6.99 10.03
N GLY A 540 16.88 7.89 10.89
CA GLY A 540 17.23 7.92 12.31
C GLY A 540 17.02 6.59 13.07
N LYS A 541 15.97 5.82 12.76
CA LYS A 541 15.76 4.47 13.34
C LYS A 541 16.88 3.48 12.99
N PRO A 542 17.15 3.17 11.70
CA PRO A 542 18.24 2.25 11.37
C PRO A 542 19.59 2.75 11.87
N ALA A 543 19.83 4.06 11.91
CA ALA A 543 21.04 4.63 12.51
C ALA A 543 21.16 4.29 14.02
N LEU A 544 20.09 4.48 14.80
CA LEU A 544 20.08 4.11 16.23
C LEU A 544 20.26 2.59 16.45
N GLU A 545 19.61 1.76 15.63
CA GLU A 545 19.75 0.30 15.70
C GLU A 545 21.17 -0.15 15.35
N ALA A 546 21.77 0.46 14.33
CA ALA A 546 23.16 0.21 13.95
C ALA A 546 24.13 0.62 15.05
N VAL A 547 23.93 1.80 15.66
CA VAL A 547 24.74 2.27 16.80
C VAL A 547 24.61 1.30 17.97
N ARG A 548 23.40 0.86 18.32
CA ARG A 548 23.19 -0.16 19.35
C ARG A 548 23.93 -1.47 19.03
N ALA A 549 23.91 -1.91 17.78
CA ALA A 549 24.53 -3.17 17.39
C ALA A 549 26.06 -3.09 17.30
N LYS A 550 26.61 -1.94 16.90
CA LYS A 550 28.02 -1.82 16.47
C LYS A 550 28.89 -0.99 17.41
N LEU A 551 28.35 -0.07 18.19
CA LEU A 551 29.15 0.82 19.05
C LEU A 551 30.10 0.05 20.00
N PRO A 552 29.68 -1.03 20.70
CA PRO A 552 30.59 -1.79 21.55
C PRO A 552 31.74 -2.45 20.78
N VAL A 553 31.48 -2.89 19.55
CA VAL A 553 32.47 -3.53 18.67
C VAL A 553 33.46 -2.49 18.13
N LEU A 554 32.97 -1.34 17.69
CA LEU A 554 33.78 -0.27 17.09
C LEU A 554 34.66 0.45 18.13
N ARG A 555 34.25 0.48 19.39
CA ARG A 555 35.10 0.93 20.50
C ARG A 555 36.18 -0.09 20.87
N GLY A 556 36.01 -1.35 20.48
CA GLY A 556 36.97 -2.43 20.70
C GLY A 556 38.10 -2.47 19.67
N VAL A 557 39.12 -3.27 19.95
CA VAL A 557 40.22 -3.59 19.02
C VAL A 557 39.66 -4.43 17.86
N PRO A 558 40.04 -4.18 16.59
CA PRO A 558 41.14 -3.31 16.13
C PRO A 558 40.73 -1.86 15.81
N TYR A 559 39.45 -1.52 15.89
CA TYR A 559 38.94 -0.22 15.41
C TYR A 559 39.25 0.94 16.35
N ALA A 560 39.12 0.73 17.66
CA ALA A 560 39.42 1.70 18.72
C ALA A 560 38.81 3.10 18.49
N LEU A 561 37.61 3.19 17.89
CA LEU A 561 36.93 4.46 17.64
C LEU A 561 36.39 5.06 18.95
N SER A 562 36.46 6.38 19.07
CA SER A 562 35.78 7.10 20.15
C SER A 562 34.27 7.13 19.91
N THR A 563 33.50 7.27 21.00
CA THR A 563 32.04 7.45 20.93
C THR A 563 31.65 8.62 20.04
N ALA A 564 32.37 9.74 20.12
CA ALA A 564 32.11 10.91 19.28
C ALA A 564 32.30 10.64 17.79
N GLN A 565 33.31 9.85 17.41
CA GLN A 565 33.53 9.44 16.01
C GLN A 565 32.40 8.55 15.51
N VAL A 566 31.96 7.56 16.30
CA VAL A 566 30.86 6.69 15.90
C VAL A 566 29.54 7.47 15.77
N VAL A 567 29.26 8.41 16.69
CA VAL A 567 28.10 9.30 16.60
C VAL A 567 28.18 10.17 15.34
N ALA A 568 29.33 10.76 15.04
CA ALA A 568 29.49 11.58 13.84
C ALA A 568 29.25 10.78 12.55
N ILE A 569 29.74 9.53 12.49
CA ILE A 569 29.50 8.63 11.35
C ILE A 569 28.01 8.31 11.21
N ALA A 570 27.30 8.11 12.33
CA ALA A 570 25.88 7.79 12.32
C ALA A 570 24.96 8.99 11.95
N CYS A 571 25.49 10.22 11.93
CA CYS A 571 24.75 11.42 11.53
C CYS A 571 25.01 11.86 10.07
N ILE A 572 25.85 11.12 9.32
CA ILE A 572 26.07 11.29 7.87
C ILE A 572 25.11 10.38 7.13
#